data_AF-M4SWJ6-F1
#
_entry.id   AF-M4SWJ6-F1
#
_cell.length_a   1.000
_cell.length_b   1.000
_cell.length_c   1.000
_cell.angle_alpha   90.00
_cell.angle_beta   90.00
_cell.angle_gamma   90.00
#
_symmetry.space_group_name_H-M   'P 1'
#
loop_
_entity.id
_entity.type
_entity.pdbx_description
1 polymer ?
#
loop_
_entity_poly.entity_id
_entity_poly.type
_entity_poly.pdbx_seq_one_letter_code
_entity_poly.pdbx_strand_id
1 'polypeptide(L)'
;MATVSLISAVLLATANFCKAALTDGVNAPIFTDLFPVLNWAENGVTLDVDASSEEQDYMDIQKLNMTLAPDEWQTKFNKDDQGKTTRTAEQDHPKDEMAAQLWETWVAVANQLKEPGQRDEVLEAAKLKEAAQPKLRQARRRTAEVAAAAYVLKRTLTAIPDPPTQNEAAEIKKLIDSAVYGKSPKGVAADFSPPGMGNPGTGRATLCETTGSNKVATLVEVAVCLCTKKNDAGTSVNEACRHLATGNEVDFPGATNQVLAQYDLVFK
;
A
#
# COMPACT_ATOMS: atom_id res chain seq x y z
N MET A 1 40.80 63.17 12.75
CA MET A 1 40.21 62.16 13.66
C MET A 1 38.76 62.53 13.99
N ALA A 2 37.87 62.52 13.00
CA ALA A 2 36.43 62.76 13.20
C ALA A 2 35.55 61.92 12.24
N THR A 3 36.14 61.27 11.23
CA THR A 3 35.42 60.42 10.26
C THR A 3 35.29 58.96 10.69
N VAL A 4 36.15 58.48 11.61
CA VAL A 4 36.06 57.11 12.15
C VAL A 4 34.92 56.98 13.18
N SER A 5 34.53 58.07 13.84
CA SER A 5 33.55 58.03 14.94
C SER A 5 32.09 57.94 14.48
N LEU A 6 31.77 58.36 13.24
CA LEU A 6 30.42 58.27 12.69
C LEU A 6 30.11 56.88 12.11
N ILE A 7 31.12 56.21 11.54
CA ILE A 7 30.95 54.87 10.95
C ILE A 7 30.71 53.81 12.05
N SER A 8 31.37 53.94 13.21
CA SER A 8 31.12 53.06 14.35
C SER A 8 29.72 53.24 14.95
N ALA A 9 29.15 54.45 14.93
CA ALA A 9 27.79 54.69 15.44
C ALA A 9 26.69 54.13 14.51
N VAL A 10 26.91 54.16 13.19
CA VAL A 10 25.97 53.57 12.20
C VAL A 10 26.00 52.04 12.25
N LEU A 11 27.16 51.42 12.47
CA LEU A 11 27.29 49.96 12.61
C LEU A 11 26.70 49.42 13.93
N LEU A 12 26.72 50.21 15.01
CA LEU A 12 26.06 49.85 16.28
C LEU A 12 24.53 50.07 16.26
N ALA A 13 24.01 50.94 15.39
CA ALA A 13 22.56 51.09 15.17
C ALA A 13 21.95 49.97 14.29
N THR A 14 22.75 49.30 13.47
CA THR A 14 22.34 48.13 12.67
C THR A 14 22.56 46.78 13.38
N ALA A 15 23.16 46.77 14.57
CA ALA A 15 23.32 45.57 15.40
C ALA A 15 22.04 45.17 16.16
N ASN A 16 20.94 45.91 15.98
CA ASN A 16 19.62 45.30 16.05
C ASN A 16 19.42 44.49 14.76
N PHE A 17 20.06 43.31 14.67
CA PHE A 17 19.36 42.20 14.06
C PHE A 17 18.07 42.07 14.86
N CYS A 18 16.99 42.68 14.35
CA CYS A 18 15.66 42.30 14.77
C CYS A 18 15.68 40.78 14.78
N LYS A 19 15.51 40.19 15.97
CA LYS A 19 14.83 38.90 16.04
C LYS A 19 13.56 39.15 15.26
N ALA A 20 13.51 38.73 13.99
CA ALA A 20 12.33 38.90 13.17
C ALA A 20 11.21 38.26 13.99
N ALA A 21 10.22 39.05 14.39
CA ALA A 21 9.07 38.51 15.09
C ALA A 21 8.52 37.43 14.18
N LEU A 22 8.47 36.19 14.66
CA LEU A 22 7.84 35.13 13.90
C LEU A 22 6.38 35.54 13.72
N THR A 23 5.90 35.44 12.48
CA THR A 23 4.54 35.81 12.10
C THR A 23 3.77 34.56 11.72
N ASP A 24 2.45 34.67 11.68
CA ASP A 24 1.60 33.60 11.19
C ASP A 24 1.99 33.21 9.75
N GLY A 25 1.93 31.91 9.47
CA GLY A 25 2.34 31.33 8.18
C GLY A 25 3.85 31.16 7.98
N VAL A 26 4.70 31.47 8.96
CA VAL A 26 6.17 31.36 8.82
C VAL A 26 6.65 29.95 8.43
N ASN A 27 5.94 28.90 8.85
CA ASN A 27 6.21 27.49 8.56
C ASN A 27 5.30 26.93 7.45
N ALA A 28 4.46 27.75 6.81
CA ALA A 28 3.54 27.28 5.78
C ALA A 28 4.22 26.59 4.59
N PRO A 29 5.39 27.04 4.10
CA PRO A 29 6.11 26.31 3.07
C PRO A 29 6.53 24.90 3.53
N ILE A 30 7.10 24.79 4.73
CA ILE A 30 7.55 23.50 5.30
C ILE A 30 6.36 22.56 5.50
N PHE A 31 5.24 23.09 6.00
CA PHE A 31 4.03 22.29 6.17
C PHE A 31 3.42 21.86 4.85
N THR A 32 3.48 22.70 3.80
CA THR A 32 3.04 22.34 2.44
C THR A 32 3.82 21.15 1.90
N ASP A 33 5.12 21.10 2.12
CA ASP A 33 5.97 19.96 1.70
C ASP A 33 5.69 18.69 2.52
N LEU A 34 5.34 18.84 3.80
CA LEU A 34 5.03 17.74 4.70
C LEU A 34 3.63 17.14 4.47
N PHE A 35 2.67 17.99 4.09
CA PHE A 35 1.25 17.65 4.03
C PHE A 35 0.91 16.42 3.17
N PRO A 36 1.51 16.16 2.00
CA PRO A 36 1.20 14.98 1.19
C PRO A 36 1.41 13.66 1.94
N VAL A 37 2.51 13.55 2.70
CA VAL A 37 2.84 12.31 3.43
C VAL A 37 1.91 12.12 4.63
N LEU A 38 1.59 13.20 5.35
CA LEU A 38 0.58 13.17 6.41
C LEU A 38 -0.79 12.76 5.86
N ASN A 39 -1.17 13.33 4.69
CA ASN A 39 -2.41 13.01 4.02
C ASN A 39 -2.48 11.54 3.58
N TRP A 40 -1.38 10.94 3.13
CA TRP A 40 -1.32 9.51 2.84
C TRP A 40 -1.53 8.64 4.09
N ALA A 41 -1.03 9.07 5.25
CA ALA A 41 -1.23 8.35 6.50
C ALA A 41 -2.69 8.44 7.01
N GLU A 42 -3.35 9.58 6.79
CA GLU A 42 -4.74 9.81 7.20
C GLU A 42 -5.75 9.18 6.24
N ASN A 43 -5.59 9.42 4.95
CA ASN A 43 -6.57 9.08 3.92
C ASN A 43 -6.18 7.85 3.09
N GLY A 44 -4.97 7.32 3.29
CA GLY A 44 -4.42 6.21 2.52
C GLY A 44 -3.76 6.66 1.21
N VAL A 45 -3.20 5.67 0.50
CA VAL A 45 -2.70 5.82 -0.85
C VAL A 45 -3.57 5.00 -1.79
N THR A 46 -3.83 5.53 -2.98
CA THR A 46 -4.38 4.73 -4.07
C THR A 46 -3.21 4.08 -4.78
N LEU A 47 -3.18 2.75 -4.80
CA LEU A 47 -2.29 2.01 -5.67
C LEU A 47 -3.05 1.64 -6.93
N ASP A 48 -2.45 1.88 -8.07
CA ASP A 48 -2.89 1.32 -9.34
C ASP A 48 -2.26 -0.08 -9.49
N VAL A 49 -2.63 -0.97 -8.56
CA VAL A 49 -2.39 -2.41 -8.74
C VAL A 49 -3.60 -2.94 -9.47
N ASP A 50 -3.43 -3.18 -10.77
CA ASP A 50 -4.33 -4.05 -11.49
C ASP A 50 -4.38 -5.36 -10.69
N ALA A 51 -5.55 -5.67 -10.13
CA ALA A 51 -5.77 -6.93 -9.45
C ALA A 51 -5.70 -8.04 -10.51
N SER A 52 -4.49 -8.51 -10.72
CA SER A 52 -4.10 -9.75 -11.37
C SER A 52 -5.17 -10.83 -11.32
N SER A 53 -5.95 -10.98 -12.40
CA SER A 53 -6.82 -12.13 -12.63
C SER A 53 -6.09 -13.29 -13.32
N GLU A 54 -4.76 -13.26 -13.47
CA GLU A 54 -4.04 -14.26 -14.29
C GLU A 54 -4.21 -15.68 -13.75
N GLU A 55 -4.38 -15.78 -12.42
CA GLU A 55 -4.98 -16.91 -11.71
C GLU A 55 -6.16 -17.54 -12.45
N GLN A 56 -7.22 -16.75 -12.45
CA GLN A 56 -8.51 -17.10 -12.99
C GLN A 56 -8.45 -17.29 -14.50
N ASP A 57 -7.76 -16.39 -15.23
CA ASP A 57 -7.62 -16.44 -16.69
C ASP A 57 -6.89 -17.70 -17.14
N TYR A 58 -5.79 -18.08 -16.45
CA TYR A 58 -5.10 -19.33 -16.69
C TYR A 58 -6.04 -20.52 -16.48
N MET A 59 -6.76 -20.56 -15.37
CA MET A 59 -7.67 -21.66 -15.05
C MET A 59 -8.83 -21.75 -16.05
N ASP A 60 -9.37 -20.63 -16.51
CA ASP A 60 -10.48 -20.61 -17.47
C ASP A 60 -10.04 -21.06 -18.87
N ILE A 61 -8.82 -20.69 -19.30
CA ILE A 61 -8.21 -21.24 -20.52
C ILE A 61 -8.05 -22.76 -20.40
N GLN A 62 -7.59 -23.26 -19.25
CA GLN A 62 -7.44 -24.70 -19.02
C GLN A 62 -8.78 -25.44 -18.98
N LYS A 63 -9.83 -24.84 -18.40
CA LYS A 63 -11.20 -25.37 -18.44
C LYS A 63 -11.72 -25.50 -19.87
N LEU A 64 -11.54 -24.47 -20.70
CA LEU A 64 -11.94 -24.54 -22.10
C LEU A 64 -11.15 -25.63 -22.84
N ASN A 65 -9.84 -25.74 -22.58
CA ASN A 65 -9.00 -26.77 -23.18
C ASN A 65 -9.46 -28.19 -22.82
N MET A 66 -9.75 -28.43 -21.54
CA MET A 66 -10.26 -29.73 -21.05
C MET A 66 -11.66 -30.03 -21.58
N THR A 67 -12.55 -29.03 -21.66
CA THR A 67 -13.92 -29.19 -22.18
C THR A 67 -13.93 -29.56 -23.66
N LEU A 68 -12.99 -29.01 -24.45
CA LEU A 68 -12.84 -29.32 -25.86
C LEU A 68 -12.02 -30.61 -26.13
N ALA A 69 -11.44 -31.23 -25.10
CA ALA A 69 -10.72 -32.48 -25.23
C ALA A 69 -11.68 -33.66 -25.49
N PRO A 70 -11.21 -34.79 -26.06
CA PRO A 70 -12.04 -35.97 -26.25
C PRO A 70 -12.46 -36.57 -24.91
N ASP A 71 -13.60 -37.26 -24.88
CA ASP A 71 -14.07 -37.94 -23.67
C ASP A 71 -13.05 -38.98 -23.16
N GLU A 72 -12.35 -39.68 -24.06
CA GLU A 72 -11.26 -40.59 -23.73
C GLU A 72 -10.12 -39.90 -22.95
N TRP A 73 -9.88 -38.62 -23.22
CA TRP A 73 -8.89 -37.83 -22.48
C TRP A 73 -9.43 -37.41 -21.11
N GLN A 74 -10.64 -36.87 -21.09
CA GLN A 74 -11.25 -36.35 -19.86
C GLN A 74 -11.45 -37.45 -18.79
N THR A 75 -11.81 -38.65 -19.22
CA THR A 75 -12.06 -39.80 -18.33
C THR A 75 -10.80 -40.29 -17.60
N LYS A 76 -9.59 -39.93 -18.07
CA LYS A 76 -8.33 -40.21 -17.35
C LYS A 76 -8.26 -39.57 -15.97
N PHE A 77 -9.00 -38.47 -15.77
CA PHE A 77 -9.03 -37.70 -14.52
C PHE A 77 -10.26 -38.03 -13.66
N ASN A 78 -10.97 -39.11 -13.98
CA ASN A 78 -12.01 -39.62 -13.11
C ASN A 78 -11.40 -40.07 -11.77
N LYS A 79 -12.14 -39.77 -10.70
CA LYS A 79 -11.73 -40.15 -9.35
C LYS A 79 -12.27 -41.55 -9.08
N ASP A 80 -11.54 -42.32 -8.28
CA ASP A 80 -12.06 -43.56 -7.68
C ASP A 80 -13.10 -43.25 -6.59
N ASP A 81 -13.64 -44.32 -6.00
CA ASP A 81 -14.60 -44.30 -4.89
C ASP A 81 -14.06 -43.59 -3.64
N GLN A 82 -12.76 -43.29 -3.59
CA GLN A 82 -12.08 -42.58 -2.49
C GLN A 82 -11.79 -41.12 -2.85
N GLY A 83 -12.26 -40.65 -4.01
CA GLY A 83 -12.08 -39.27 -4.45
C GLY A 83 -10.67 -38.95 -4.97
N LYS A 84 -9.83 -39.95 -5.24
CA LYS A 84 -8.46 -39.76 -5.78
C LYS A 84 -8.41 -40.13 -7.25
N THR A 85 -7.53 -39.46 -8.00
CA THR A 85 -7.29 -39.85 -9.40
C THR A 85 -6.47 -41.13 -9.42
N THR A 86 -6.94 -42.14 -10.14
CA THR A 86 -6.28 -43.45 -10.22
C THR A 86 -5.07 -43.47 -11.15
N ARG A 87 -4.91 -42.42 -11.97
CA ARG A 87 -3.85 -42.28 -12.98
C ARG A 87 -2.87 -41.17 -12.63
N THR A 88 -1.61 -41.37 -12.97
CA THR A 88 -0.53 -40.37 -12.85
C THR A 88 0.02 -39.98 -14.21
N ALA A 89 0.69 -38.82 -14.28
CA ALA A 89 1.35 -38.36 -15.50
C ALA A 89 2.36 -39.38 -16.02
N GLU A 90 3.19 -39.95 -15.14
CA GLU A 90 4.22 -40.92 -15.54
C GLU A 90 3.62 -42.21 -16.13
N GLN A 91 2.43 -42.63 -15.66
CA GLN A 91 1.76 -43.81 -16.21
C GLN A 91 1.22 -43.57 -17.63
N ASP A 92 0.71 -42.37 -17.90
CA ASP A 92 0.04 -42.05 -19.16
C ASP A 92 0.97 -41.39 -20.19
N HIS A 93 2.00 -40.70 -19.73
CA HIS A 93 2.96 -39.91 -20.49
C HIS A 93 4.36 -40.06 -19.88
N PRO A 94 4.96 -41.27 -19.95
CA PRO A 94 6.26 -41.52 -19.35
C PRO A 94 7.31 -40.59 -19.94
N LYS A 95 8.09 -39.94 -19.07
CA LYS A 95 9.16 -38.98 -19.44
C LYS A 95 8.69 -37.70 -20.16
N ASP A 96 7.40 -37.39 -20.13
CA ASP A 96 6.89 -36.10 -20.61
C ASP A 96 6.86 -35.09 -19.45
N GLU A 97 7.87 -34.22 -19.42
CA GLU A 97 8.01 -33.20 -18.37
C GLU A 97 6.84 -32.20 -18.36
N MET A 98 6.28 -31.87 -19.53
CA MET A 98 5.16 -30.94 -19.63
C MET A 98 3.88 -31.59 -19.10
N ALA A 99 3.64 -32.86 -19.43
CA ALA A 99 2.51 -33.60 -18.87
C ALA A 99 2.64 -33.75 -17.35
N ALA A 100 3.84 -34.03 -16.84
CA ALA A 100 4.10 -34.10 -15.41
C ALA A 100 3.77 -32.78 -14.69
N GLN A 101 4.16 -31.65 -15.28
CA GLN A 101 3.90 -30.32 -14.74
C GLN A 101 2.43 -29.89 -14.80
N LEU A 102 1.71 -30.27 -15.87
CA LEU A 102 0.31 -29.88 -16.09
C LEU A 102 -0.70 -30.82 -15.43
N TRP A 103 -0.27 -32.02 -15.00
CA TRP A 103 -1.16 -33.07 -14.51
C TRP A 103 -2.08 -32.61 -13.39
N GLU A 104 -1.53 -31.94 -12.37
CA GLU A 104 -2.32 -31.45 -11.24
C GLU A 104 -3.38 -30.42 -11.67
N THR A 105 -3.04 -29.55 -12.63
CA THR A 105 -4.00 -28.59 -13.19
C THR A 105 -5.10 -29.32 -13.96
N TRP A 106 -4.76 -30.31 -14.78
CA TRP A 106 -5.74 -31.10 -15.51
C TRP A 106 -6.68 -31.86 -14.58
N VAL A 107 -6.15 -32.43 -13.50
CA VAL A 107 -6.93 -33.06 -12.43
C VAL A 107 -7.90 -32.06 -11.80
N ALA A 108 -7.41 -30.87 -11.40
CA ALA A 108 -8.22 -29.84 -10.77
C ALA A 108 -9.36 -29.37 -11.69
N VAL A 109 -9.04 -29.03 -12.93
CA VAL A 109 -10.01 -28.59 -13.94
C VAL A 109 -11.02 -29.68 -14.27
N ALA A 110 -10.57 -30.92 -14.48
CA ALA A 110 -11.49 -32.02 -14.77
C ALA A 110 -12.47 -32.28 -13.62
N ASN A 111 -12.06 -32.06 -12.37
CA ASN A 111 -12.97 -32.13 -11.23
C ASN A 111 -14.00 -31.00 -11.23
N GLN A 112 -13.60 -29.77 -11.52
CA GLN A 112 -14.54 -28.65 -11.61
C GLN A 112 -15.57 -28.86 -12.73
N LEU A 113 -15.17 -29.45 -13.85
CA LEU A 113 -16.05 -29.75 -14.99
C LEU A 113 -16.97 -30.97 -14.81
N LYS A 114 -16.91 -31.66 -13.66
CA LYS A 114 -17.85 -32.75 -13.33
C LYS A 114 -19.17 -32.25 -12.78
N GLU A 115 -19.18 -31.04 -12.21
CA GLU A 115 -20.40 -30.45 -11.68
C GLU A 115 -21.42 -30.23 -12.82
N PRO A 116 -22.73 -30.54 -12.59
CA PRO A 116 -23.75 -30.38 -13.62
C PRO A 116 -23.77 -28.97 -14.21
N GLY A 117 -23.77 -28.86 -15.54
CA GLY A 117 -23.86 -27.58 -16.26
C GLY A 117 -22.52 -26.86 -16.48
N GLN A 118 -21.44 -27.19 -15.77
CA GLN A 118 -20.17 -26.45 -15.88
C GLN A 118 -19.56 -26.50 -17.30
N ARG A 119 -19.66 -27.64 -17.98
CA ARG A 119 -19.18 -27.76 -19.37
C ARG A 119 -19.97 -26.88 -20.33
N ASP A 120 -21.27 -26.84 -20.14
CA ASP A 120 -22.17 -26.01 -20.94
C ASP A 120 -21.89 -24.52 -20.72
N GLU A 121 -21.65 -24.11 -19.48
CA GLU A 121 -21.26 -22.74 -19.13
C GLU A 121 -19.94 -22.34 -19.80
N VAL A 122 -18.92 -23.21 -19.74
CA VAL A 122 -17.62 -22.96 -20.39
C VAL A 122 -17.77 -22.85 -21.92
N LEU A 123 -18.54 -23.75 -22.53
CA LEU A 123 -18.80 -23.68 -23.98
C LEU A 123 -19.60 -22.43 -24.34
N GLU A 124 -20.52 -21.99 -23.49
CA GLU A 124 -21.35 -20.84 -23.79
C GLU A 124 -20.61 -19.51 -23.64
N ALA A 125 -19.77 -19.38 -22.61
CA ALA A 125 -18.84 -18.27 -22.47
C ALA A 125 -17.91 -18.17 -23.70
N ALA A 126 -17.48 -19.31 -24.24
CA ALA A 126 -16.66 -19.39 -25.45
C ALA A 126 -17.46 -19.24 -26.77
N LYS A 127 -18.80 -19.13 -26.73
CA LYS A 127 -19.70 -19.10 -27.89
C LYS A 127 -19.53 -20.33 -28.80
N LEU A 128 -19.39 -21.49 -28.17
CA LEU A 128 -19.17 -22.80 -28.79
C LEU A 128 -20.27 -23.82 -28.47
N LYS A 129 -21.25 -23.52 -27.61
CA LYS A 129 -22.28 -24.48 -27.17
C LYS A 129 -23.02 -25.13 -28.35
N GLU A 130 -23.40 -24.33 -29.34
CA GLU A 130 -24.11 -24.78 -30.55
C GLU A 130 -23.18 -24.97 -31.77
N ALA A 131 -21.86 -24.97 -31.57
CA ALA A 131 -20.91 -25.03 -32.68
C ALA A 131 -20.90 -26.42 -33.35
N ALA A 132 -20.87 -26.42 -34.69
CA ALA A 132 -20.70 -27.66 -35.46
C ALA A 132 -19.34 -28.32 -35.21
N GLN A 133 -19.28 -29.64 -35.35
CA GLN A 133 -18.09 -30.47 -35.12
C GLN A 133 -16.79 -29.96 -35.77
N PRO A 134 -16.76 -29.49 -37.03
CA PRO A 134 -15.54 -28.91 -37.61
C PRO A 134 -15.02 -27.68 -36.85
N LYS A 135 -15.93 -26.82 -36.36
CA LYS A 135 -15.58 -25.63 -35.58
C LYS A 135 -15.04 -26.01 -34.20
N LEU A 136 -15.64 -27.00 -33.54
CA LEU A 136 -15.15 -27.54 -32.27
C LEU A 136 -13.75 -28.15 -32.41
N ARG A 137 -13.48 -28.90 -33.49
CA ARG A 137 -12.14 -29.43 -33.77
C ARG A 137 -11.09 -28.33 -33.97
N GLN A 138 -11.45 -27.29 -34.71
CA GLN A 138 -10.56 -26.13 -34.89
C GLN A 138 -10.33 -25.40 -33.57
N ALA A 139 -11.38 -25.16 -32.80
CA ALA A 139 -11.31 -24.53 -31.48
C ALA A 139 -10.38 -25.31 -30.55
N ARG A 140 -10.55 -26.64 -30.47
CA ARG A 140 -9.68 -27.53 -29.69
C ARG A 140 -8.20 -27.33 -30.00
N ARG A 141 -7.82 -27.28 -31.29
CA ARG A 141 -6.41 -27.10 -31.69
C ARG A 141 -5.87 -25.75 -31.22
N ARG A 142 -6.63 -24.68 -31.44
CA ARG A 142 -6.23 -23.32 -31.02
C ARG A 142 -6.16 -23.19 -29.51
N THR A 143 -7.16 -23.70 -28.79
CA THR A 143 -7.19 -23.64 -27.33
C THR A 143 -6.05 -24.42 -26.71
N ALA A 144 -5.64 -25.56 -27.29
CA ALA A 144 -4.48 -26.31 -26.80
C ALA A 144 -3.18 -25.50 -26.91
N GLU A 145 -2.98 -24.78 -28.01
CA GLU A 145 -1.82 -23.89 -28.20
C GLU A 145 -1.85 -22.73 -27.18
N VAL A 146 -3.01 -22.11 -26.99
CA VAL A 146 -3.20 -21.01 -26.02
C VAL A 146 -3.01 -21.50 -24.58
N ALA A 147 -3.50 -22.69 -24.24
CA ALA A 147 -3.34 -23.27 -22.91
C ALA A 147 -1.88 -23.59 -22.56
N ALA A 148 -1.09 -24.04 -23.54
CA ALA A 148 0.35 -24.22 -23.37
C ALA A 148 1.06 -22.87 -23.18
N ALA A 149 0.72 -21.85 -23.98
CA ALA A 149 1.28 -20.51 -23.83
C ALA A 149 0.92 -19.87 -22.47
N ALA A 150 -0.33 -20.00 -22.04
CA ALA A 150 -0.81 -19.52 -20.74
C ALA A 150 -0.07 -20.20 -19.58
N TYR A 151 0.25 -21.48 -19.70
CA TYR A 151 1.09 -22.17 -18.71
C TYR A 151 2.49 -21.58 -18.62
N VAL A 152 3.15 -21.33 -19.76
CA VAL A 152 4.47 -20.70 -19.79
C VAL A 152 4.42 -19.31 -19.15
N LEU A 153 3.41 -18.50 -19.48
CA LEU A 153 3.22 -17.17 -18.89
C LEU A 153 2.98 -17.25 -17.38
N LYS A 154 2.10 -18.13 -16.90
CA LYS A 154 1.88 -18.35 -15.46
C LYS A 154 3.19 -18.72 -14.76
N ARG A 155 3.99 -19.61 -15.35
CA ARG A 155 5.30 -20.00 -14.80
C ARG A 155 6.27 -18.83 -14.76
N THR A 156 6.33 -18.02 -15.81
CA THR A 156 7.15 -16.80 -15.85
C THR A 156 6.72 -15.82 -14.76
N LEU A 157 5.42 -15.55 -14.62
CA LEU A 157 4.88 -14.66 -13.59
C LEU A 157 5.18 -15.17 -12.18
N THR A 158 4.97 -16.48 -11.93
CA THR A 158 5.26 -17.10 -10.62
C THR A 158 6.76 -17.09 -10.28
N ALA A 159 7.63 -17.04 -11.29
CA ALA A 159 9.07 -17.01 -11.11
C ALA A 159 9.64 -15.58 -10.94
N ILE A 160 8.82 -14.54 -11.05
CA ILE A 160 9.25 -13.16 -10.78
C ILE A 160 9.56 -13.05 -9.27
N PRO A 161 10.78 -12.64 -8.89
CA PRO A 161 11.10 -12.37 -7.49
C PRO A 161 10.35 -11.14 -6.99
N ASP A 162 9.89 -11.18 -5.74
CA ASP A 162 9.14 -10.10 -5.09
C ASP A 162 7.94 -9.59 -5.91
N PRO A 163 7.03 -10.46 -6.38
CA PRO A 163 5.88 -10.02 -7.16
C PRO A 163 4.99 -9.12 -6.29
N PRO A 164 4.31 -8.12 -6.89
CA PRO A 164 3.28 -7.34 -6.22
C PRO A 164 2.34 -8.27 -5.46
N THR A 165 2.22 -8.08 -4.15
CA THR A 165 1.34 -8.93 -3.35
C THR A 165 -0.06 -8.32 -3.34
N GLN A 166 -1.09 -9.16 -3.17
CA GLN A 166 -2.46 -8.67 -2.97
C GLN A 166 -2.60 -7.71 -1.78
N ASN A 167 -1.60 -7.67 -0.87
CA ASN A 167 -1.57 -6.82 0.32
C ASN A 167 -0.57 -5.65 0.22
N GLU A 168 -0.05 -5.33 -0.97
CA GLU A 168 0.94 -4.26 -1.13
C GLU A 168 0.43 -2.90 -0.60
N ALA A 169 -0.85 -2.60 -0.78
CA ALA A 169 -1.49 -1.42 -0.18
C ALA A 169 -1.42 -1.42 1.35
N ALA A 170 -1.59 -2.57 1.98
CA ALA A 170 -1.54 -2.70 3.43
C ALA A 170 -0.10 -2.56 3.96
N GLU A 171 0.89 -3.13 3.27
CA GLU A 171 2.30 -2.98 3.67
C GLU A 171 2.81 -1.54 3.44
N ILE A 172 2.44 -0.90 2.33
CA ILE A 172 2.75 0.52 2.09
C ILE A 172 2.08 1.39 3.16
N LYS A 173 0.81 1.15 3.48
CA LYS A 173 0.11 1.88 4.56
C LYS A 173 0.81 1.71 5.90
N LYS A 174 1.26 0.50 6.23
CA LYS A 174 1.98 0.21 7.47
C LYS A 174 3.32 0.93 7.57
N LEU A 175 4.06 1.04 6.46
CA LEU A 175 5.31 1.82 6.41
C LEU A 175 5.05 3.32 6.59
N ILE A 176 4.04 3.85 5.90
CA ILE A 176 3.62 5.26 6.02
C ILE A 176 3.18 5.57 7.45
N ASP A 177 2.32 4.74 8.05
CA ASP A 177 1.85 4.90 9.42
C ASP A 177 3.00 4.84 10.43
N SER A 178 3.95 3.91 10.23
CA SER A 178 5.12 3.81 11.11
C SER A 178 6.01 5.04 11.04
N ALA A 179 6.21 5.63 9.85
CA ALA A 179 6.98 6.87 9.69
C ALA A 179 6.24 8.10 10.24
N VAL A 180 4.91 8.16 10.07
CA VAL A 180 4.11 9.32 10.46
C VAL A 180 3.77 9.29 11.95
N TYR A 181 3.31 8.17 12.48
CA TYR A 181 2.82 8.02 13.84
C TYR A 181 3.81 7.32 14.80
N GLY A 182 4.88 6.71 14.27
CA GLY A 182 5.77 5.84 15.06
C GLY A 182 5.18 4.47 15.37
N LYS A 183 3.99 4.17 14.84
CA LYS A 183 3.26 2.91 15.02
C LYS A 183 2.32 2.70 13.85
N SER A 184 1.94 1.44 13.62
CA SER A 184 0.89 1.07 12.68
C SER A 184 -0.05 0.07 13.35
N PRO A 185 -1.37 0.33 13.39
CA PRO A 185 -2.07 1.52 12.89
C PRO A 185 -1.89 2.75 13.81
N LYS A 186 -2.36 3.95 13.36
CA LYS A 186 -2.39 5.22 14.13
C LYS A 186 -2.79 5.04 15.60
N GLY A 187 -3.85 4.27 15.87
CA GLY A 187 -4.39 4.08 17.23
C GLY A 187 -5.31 5.22 17.68
N VAL A 188 -5.49 5.36 18.99
CA VAL A 188 -6.38 6.34 19.64
C VAL A 188 -5.61 7.16 20.68
N ALA A 189 -6.19 8.26 21.17
CA ALA A 189 -5.51 9.17 22.09
C ALA A 189 -4.93 8.49 23.35
N ALA A 190 -5.60 7.44 23.86
CA ALA A 190 -5.17 6.73 25.06
C ALA A 190 -3.88 5.91 24.87
N ASP A 191 -3.57 5.48 23.64
CA ASP A 191 -2.39 4.66 23.31
C ASP A 191 -1.46 5.33 22.29
N PHE A 192 -1.67 6.63 22.04
CA PHE A 192 -0.86 7.43 21.15
C PHE A 192 0.28 8.11 21.92
N SER A 193 1.46 7.52 21.81
CA SER A 193 2.68 8.00 22.47
C SER A 193 3.84 7.92 21.49
N PRO A 194 4.00 8.90 20.59
CA PRO A 194 5.09 8.86 19.64
C PRO A 194 6.43 9.07 20.41
N PRO A 195 7.51 8.44 19.96
CA PRO A 195 8.71 8.19 20.78
C PRO A 195 9.47 9.45 21.23
N GLY A 196 9.41 10.54 20.46
CA GLY A 196 9.97 11.85 20.80
C GLY A 196 9.09 12.68 21.74
N MET A 197 7.83 12.30 21.99
CA MET A 197 6.87 13.04 22.84
C MET A 197 6.65 12.39 24.20
N GLY A 198 7.70 11.85 24.82
CA GLY A 198 7.61 11.10 26.08
C GLY A 198 6.80 11.79 27.19
N ASN A 199 7.18 13.02 27.58
CA ASN A 199 6.41 13.84 28.53
C ASN A 199 6.22 15.27 28.01
N PRO A 200 5.11 15.56 27.31
CA PRO A 200 4.81 16.88 26.75
C PRO A 200 4.85 18.04 27.75
N GLY A 201 4.58 17.77 29.03
CA GLY A 201 4.67 18.75 30.11
C GLY A 201 6.08 19.32 30.36
N THR A 202 7.14 18.71 29.81
CA THR A 202 8.50 19.27 29.84
C THR A 202 8.67 20.48 28.90
N GLY A 203 7.69 20.71 28.03
CA GLY A 203 7.59 21.90 27.20
C GLY A 203 8.12 21.72 25.78
N ARG A 204 7.55 22.51 24.86
CA ARG A 204 7.84 22.47 23.42
C ARG A 204 9.33 22.58 23.10
N ALA A 205 10.06 23.48 23.77
CA ALA A 205 11.47 23.71 23.48
C ALA A 205 12.35 22.49 23.74
N THR A 206 12.03 21.69 24.77
CA THR A 206 12.79 20.51 25.16
C THR A 206 12.49 19.29 24.29
N LEU A 207 11.29 19.21 23.72
CA LEU A 207 10.83 18.06 22.94
C LEU A 207 10.96 18.26 21.43
N CYS A 208 11.00 19.51 20.97
CA CYS A 208 11.18 19.85 19.57
C CYS A 208 12.65 20.05 19.20
N GLU A 209 13.52 19.17 19.73
CA GLU A 209 14.93 19.11 19.41
C GLU A 209 15.23 17.95 18.45
N THR A 210 16.29 18.09 17.65
CA THR A 210 16.76 17.04 16.75
C THR A 210 17.82 16.13 17.40
N THR A 211 18.21 16.44 18.64
CA THR A 211 19.25 15.75 19.41
C THR A 211 18.75 15.35 20.80
N GLY A 212 19.40 14.40 21.46
CA GLY A 212 19.01 13.93 22.80
C GLY A 212 18.02 12.77 22.80
N SER A 213 17.52 12.42 23.99
CA SER A 213 16.65 11.25 24.22
C SER A 213 15.19 11.47 23.81
N ASN A 214 14.73 12.71 23.76
CA ASN A 214 13.37 13.09 23.34
C ASN A 214 13.38 13.75 21.96
N LYS A 215 14.30 13.32 21.09
CA LYS A 215 14.38 13.89 19.75
C LYS A 215 13.13 13.53 18.95
N VAL A 216 12.69 14.47 18.12
CA VAL A 216 11.63 14.25 17.13
C VAL A 216 12.04 13.07 16.24
N ALA A 217 11.14 12.09 16.09
CA ALA A 217 11.41 10.83 15.40
C ALA A 217 10.34 10.45 14.37
N THR A 218 9.19 11.14 14.38
CA THR A 218 8.05 10.88 13.50
C THR A 218 7.50 12.17 12.89
N LEU A 219 6.75 12.05 11.79
CA LEU A 219 6.22 13.25 11.10
C LEU A 219 5.09 13.94 11.87
N VAL A 220 4.31 13.22 12.70
CA VAL A 220 3.36 13.85 13.63
C VAL A 220 4.08 14.76 14.62
N GLU A 221 5.21 14.33 15.15
CA GLU A 221 5.99 15.13 16.10
C GLU A 221 6.58 16.37 15.44
N VAL A 222 7.06 16.25 14.20
CA VAL A 222 7.49 17.41 13.39
C VAL A 222 6.32 18.39 13.21
N ALA A 223 5.14 17.90 12.81
CA ALA A 223 3.95 18.73 12.61
C ALA A 223 3.53 19.44 13.91
N VAL A 224 3.44 18.72 15.02
CA VAL A 224 3.13 19.30 16.34
C VAL A 224 4.18 20.36 16.71
N CYS A 225 5.46 20.08 16.53
CA CYS A 225 6.54 21.00 16.86
C CYS A 225 6.51 22.29 16.04
N LEU A 226 6.23 22.20 14.73
CA LEU A 226 6.25 23.35 13.84
C LEU A 226 4.96 24.17 13.89
N CYS A 227 3.82 23.54 14.19
CA CYS A 227 2.51 24.14 13.95
C CYS A 227 1.75 24.53 15.21
N THR A 228 2.08 23.96 16.38
CA THR A 228 1.43 24.34 17.64
C THR A 228 2.10 25.55 18.29
N LYS A 229 1.30 26.37 18.96
CA LYS A 229 1.80 27.49 19.76
C LYS A 229 2.41 26.99 21.07
N LYS A 230 3.33 27.77 21.63
CA LYS A 230 3.90 27.53 22.96
C LYS A 230 2.85 27.86 24.04
N ASN A 231 2.81 27.07 25.12
CA ASN A 231 1.86 27.25 26.24
C ASN A 231 2.26 28.32 27.27
N ASP A 232 3.40 29.02 27.13
CA ASP A 232 3.91 29.98 28.13
C ASP A 232 3.97 31.43 27.61
N ALA A 233 3.97 32.38 28.56
CA ALA A 233 4.11 33.82 28.32
C ALA A 233 5.35 34.17 27.46
N GLY A 234 5.09 34.55 26.21
CA GLY A 234 6.03 35.01 25.20
C GLY A 234 5.25 35.41 23.94
N THR A 235 5.91 35.90 22.89
CA THR A 235 5.24 36.20 21.61
C THR A 235 4.90 34.88 20.92
N SER A 236 3.68 34.37 21.13
CA SER A 236 3.19 33.18 20.44
C SER A 236 2.99 33.48 18.96
N VAL A 237 3.33 32.51 18.12
CA VAL A 237 2.84 32.46 16.74
C VAL A 237 1.62 31.57 16.78
N ASN A 238 0.49 32.11 16.37
CA ASN A 238 -0.80 31.47 16.55
C ASN A 238 -1.07 30.45 15.45
N GLU A 239 -0.62 30.77 14.24
CA GLU A 239 -0.90 29.99 13.04
C GLU A 239 0.38 29.77 12.23
N ALA A 240 1.41 29.21 12.87
CA ALA A 240 2.74 29.10 12.28
C ALA A 240 2.74 28.36 10.93
N CYS A 241 1.91 27.32 10.75
CA CYS A 241 1.91 26.49 9.54
C CYS A 241 0.82 26.84 8.52
N ARG A 242 -0.31 27.41 8.93
CA ARG A 242 -1.39 27.87 8.04
C ARG A 242 -2.49 28.50 8.87
N HIS A 243 -3.34 29.29 8.21
CA HIS A 243 -4.63 29.67 8.77
C HIS A 243 -5.50 28.43 8.98
N LEU A 244 -5.95 28.20 10.20
CA LEU A 244 -6.79 27.05 10.54
C LEU A 244 -8.27 27.41 10.35
N ALA A 245 -9.05 26.49 9.79
CA ALA A 245 -10.44 26.75 9.42
C ALA A 245 -11.34 27.18 10.61
N THR A 246 -10.95 26.86 11.84
CA THR A 246 -11.68 27.21 13.07
C THR A 246 -11.10 28.38 13.85
N GLY A 247 -10.14 29.14 13.30
CA GLY A 247 -9.63 30.39 13.89
C GLY A 247 -9.09 30.28 15.32
N ASN A 248 -8.73 29.07 15.76
CA ASN A 248 -8.23 28.82 17.10
C ASN A 248 -6.79 28.32 17.02
N GLU A 249 -5.96 29.01 17.77
CA GLU A 249 -4.59 28.65 18.09
C GLU A 249 -4.53 27.20 18.64
N VAL A 250 -3.60 26.37 18.17
CA VAL A 250 -3.44 24.99 18.66
C VAL A 250 -2.33 24.95 19.71
N ASP A 251 -2.69 24.76 20.97
CA ASP A 251 -1.72 24.63 22.07
C ASP A 251 -0.81 23.41 21.88
N PHE A 252 0.47 23.55 22.26
CA PHE A 252 1.36 22.40 22.36
C PHE A 252 0.79 21.40 23.37
N PRO A 253 0.84 20.08 23.14
CA PRO A 253 0.28 19.12 24.07
C PRO A 253 0.90 19.27 25.46
N GLY A 254 0.07 19.30 26.51
CA GLY A 254 0.52 19.31 27.91
C GLY A 254 0.70 17.91 28.49
N ALA A 255 0.13 16.89 27.86
CA ALA A 255 0.25 15.49 28.23
C ALA A 255 0.29 14.58 27.00
N THR A 256 0.85 13.37 27.15
CA THR A 256 1.07 12.42 26.04
C THR A 256 -0.22 12.06 25.31
N ASN A 257 -1.32 11.84 26.04
CA ASN A 257 -2.62 11.53 25.46
C ASN A 257 -3.27 12.71 24.69
N GLN A 258 -2.70 13.91 24.76
CA GLN A 258 -3.16 15.08 24.00
C GLN A 258 -2.46 15.21 22.65
N VAL A 259 -1.33 14.54 22.43
CA VAL A 259 -0.51 14.69 21.21
C VAL A 259 -1.34 14.41 19.96
N LEU A 260 -2.16 13.35 19.98
CA LEU A 260 -3.02 12.99 18.85
C LEU A 260 -4.07 14.06 18.56
N ALA A 261 -4.73 14.57 19.60
CA ALA A 261 -5.77 15.58 19.45
C ALA A 261 -5.21 16.90 18.89
N GLN A 262 -4.03 17.34 19.36
CA GLN A 262 -3.38 18.54 18.84
C GLN A 262 -2.91 18.35 17.41
N TYR A 263 -2.36 17.18 17.08
CA TYR A 263 -2.01 16.85 15.70
C TYR A 263 -3.24 16.84 14.78
N ASP A 264 -4.36 16.25 15.19
CA ASP A 264 -5.59 16.25 14.40
C ASP A 264 -6.10 17.68 14.13
N LEU A 265 -5.92 18.61 15.08
CA LEU A 265 -6.24 20.04 14.92
C LEU A 265 -5.25 20.77 13.99
N VAL A 266 -3.98 20.37 13.98
CA VAL A 266 -2.97 20.89 13.03
C VAL A 266 -3.23 20.37 11.61
N PHE A 267 -3.62 19.10 11.48
CA PHE A 267 -3.81 18.43 10.19
C PHE A 267 -5.11 18.81 9.48
N LYS A 268 -6.19 19.08 10.21
CA LYS A 268 -7.50 19.50 9.68
C LYS A 268 -7.60 21.00 9.40
#